data_AF-C5LQ21-F1
#
_entry.id   AF-C5LQ21-F1
#
_cell.length_a   1.000
_cell.length_b   1.000
_cell.length_c   1.000
_cell.angle_alpha   90.00
_cell.angle_beta   90.00
_cell.angle_gamma   90.00
#
_symmetry.space_group_name_H-M   'P 1'
#
loop_
_entity.id
_entity.type
_entity.pdbx_description
1 polymer ?
#
loop_
_entity_poly.entity_id
_entity_poly.type
_entity_poly.pdbx_seq_one_letter_code
_entity_poly.pdbx_strand_id
1 'polypeptide(L)' 'VGRYLHYNFVGCVLNDVFGIQARGGCACAGPYGEALLGLGGVNGERFEMTA' A
#
# COMPACT_ATOMS: atom_id res chain seq x y z
N VAL A 1 18.82 -10.72 -3.15
CA VAL A 1 18.75 -9.52 -2.28
C VAL A 1 17.63 -8.65 -2.82
N GLY A 2 16.51 -8.53 -2.10
CA GLY A 2 15.40 -7.65 -2.50
C GLY A 2 15.64 -6.24 -1.97
N ARG A 3 15.43 -5.21 -2.80
CA ARG A 3 15.36 -3.81 -2.35
C ARG A 3 13.91 -3.47 -2.05
N TYR A 4 13.69 -2.69 -1.00
CA TYR A 4 12.37 -2.15 -0.70
C TYR A 4 11.97 -1.15 -1.80
N LEU A 5 10.81 -1.38 -2.42
CA LEU A 5 10.21 -0.48 -3.40
C LEU A 5 8.85 -0.05 -2.85
N HIS A 6 8.61 1.26 -2.84
CA HIS A 6 7.31 1.79 -2.44
C HIS A 6 6.23 1.28 -3.39
N TYR A 7 5.09 0.85 -2.86
CA TYR A 7 4.03 0.23 -3.67
C TYR A 7 3.54 1.15 -4.79
N ASN A 8 3.46 2.47 -4.57
CA ASN A 8 3.12 3.43 -5.63
C ASN A 8 4.14 3.44 -6.78
N PHE A 9 5.44 3.28 -6.49
CA PHE A 9 6.45 3.21 -7.54
C PHE A 9 6.22 2.00 -8.46
N VAL A 10 5.94 0.84 -7.86
CA VAL A 10 5.62 -0.38 -8.60
C VAL A 10 4.32 -0.21 -9.39
N GLY A 11 3.30 0.41 -8.79
CA GLY A 11 2.04 0.75 -9.47
C GLY A 11 2.23 1.64 -10.70
N CYS A 12 3.01 2.73 -10.58
CA CYS A 12 3.33 3.61 -11.71
C CYS A 12 4.07 2.86 -12.83
N VAL A 13 5.04 2.02 -12.49
CA VAL A 13 5.76 1.22 -13.50
C VAL A 13 4.80 0.29 -14.24
N LEU A 14 3.92 -0.42 -13.52
CA LEU A 14 2.94 -1.32 -14.14
C LEU A 14 1.95 -0.57 -15.04
N ASN A 15 1.46 0.59 -14.61
CA ASN A 15 0.52 1.40 -15.38
C ASN A 15 1.19 2.03 -16.62
N ASP A 16 2.31 2.70 -16.43
CA ASP A 16 2.86 3.62 -17.44
C ASP A 16 3.78 2.92 -18.44
N VAL A 17 4.45 1.85 -18.02
CA VAL A 17 5.39 1.09 -18.88
C VAL A 17 4.72 -0.12 -19.50
N PHE A 18 3.85 -0.80 -18.75
CA PHE A 18 3.26 -2.08 -19.17
C PHE A 18 1.76 -2.00 -19.49
N GLY A 19 1.09 -0.87 -19.20
CA GLY A 19 -0.35 -0.72 -19.42
C GLY A 19 -1.21 -1.59 -18.50
N ILE A 20 -0.63 -2.17 -17.45
CA ILE A 20 -1.32 -3.03 -16.49
C ILE A 20 -1.91 -2.14 -15.41
N GLN A 21 -3.24 -2.05 -15.35
CA GLN A 21 -3.92 -1.25 -14.34
C GLN A 21 -3.75 -1.84 -12.94
N ALA A 22 -2.76 -1.32 -12.21
CA ALA A 22 -2.45 -1.68 -10.83
C ALA A 22 -2.74 -0.50 -9.89
N ARG A 23 -3.46 -0.78 -8.80
CA ARG A 23 -3.72 0.16 -7.71
C ARG A 23 -3.23 -0.45 -6.40
N GLY A 24 -2.23 0.16 -5.79
CA GLY A 24 -1.79 -0.20 -4.45
C GLY A 24 -2.52 0.60 -3.38
N GLY A 25 -2.51 0.13 -2.14
CA GLY A 25 -3.16 0.83 -1.02
C GLY A 25 -4.68 0.71 -1.01
N CYS A 26 -5.26 -0.32 -1.66
CA CYS A 26 -6.70 -0.55 -1.53
C CYS A 26 -7.05 -0.75 -0.04
N ALA A 27 -8.11 -0.09 0.42
CA ALA A 27 -8.61 -0.22 1.79
C ALA A 27 -8.83 -1.68 2.19
N CYS A 28 -9.09 -2.56 1.20
CA CYS A 28 -9.20 -4.01 1.36
C CYS A 28 -7.98 -4.70 2.00
N ALA A 29 -6.78 -4.13 1.88
CA ALA A 29 -5.57 -4.68 2.50
C ALA A 29 -5.11 -3.86 3.73
N GLY A 30 -5.77 -2.74 4.06
CA GLY A 30 -5.43 -1.87 5.19
C GLY A 30 -5.41 -2.61 6.53
N PRO A 31 -6.50 -3.32 6.92
CA PRO A 31 -6.53 -4.09 8.16
C PRO A 31 -5.50 -5.22 8.20
N TYR A 32 -5.17 -5.80 7.05
CA TYR A 32 -4.12 -6.83 6.95
C TYR A 32 -2.73 -6.22 7.18
N GLY A 33 -2.44 -5.06 6.60
CA GLY A 33 -1.20 -4.33 6.84
C GLY A 33 -1.06 -3.88 8.30
N GLU A 34 -2.15 -3.42 8.91
CA GLU A 34 -2.21 -3.03 10.32
C GLU A 34 -1.91 -4.22 11.25
N ALA A 35 -2.53 -5.37 10.99
CA ALA A 35 -2.31 -6.60 11.75
C ALA A 35 -0.87 -7.13 11.57
N LEU A 36 -0.33 -7.07 10.35
CA LEU A 36 1.03 -7.52 10.05
C LEU A 36 2.09 -6.63 10.70
N LEU A 37 1.82 -5.33 10.81
CA LEU A 37 2.76 -4.32 11.32
C LEU A 37 2.52 -3.95 12.80
N GLY A 38 1.49 -4.51 13.44
CA GLY A 38 1.18 -4.26 14.85
C GLY A 38 0.71 -2.83 15.14
N LEU A 39 0.06 -2.17 14.17
CA LEU A 39 -0.26 -0.74 14.23
C LEU A 39 -1.60 -0.42 14.92
N GLY A 40 -2.35 -1.43 15.38
CA GLY A 40 -3.73 -1.27 15.89
C GLY A 40 -3.89 -0.72 17.30
N GLY A 41 -2.98 0.12 17.78
CA GLY A 41 -3.10 0.80 19.08
C GLY A 41 -3.33 2.30 18.93
N VAL A 42 -4.34 2.85 19.63
CA VAL A 42 -4.71 4.25 19.99
C VAL A 42 -4.50 5.41 18.97
N ASN A 43 -3.90 5.16 17.80
CA ASN A 43 -3.55 6.13 16.75
C ASN A 43 -4.07 5.67 15.37
N GLY A 44 -4.92 4.63 15.33
CA GLY A 44 -5.45 4.02 14.10
C GLY A 44 -6.28 4.96 13.22
N GLU A 45 -6.64 6.14 13.72
CA GLU A 45 -7.43 7.15 13.01
C GLU A 45 -6.67 7.85 11.87
N ARG A 46 -5.37 7.59 11.70
CA ARG A 46 -4.55 8.23 10.66
C ARG A 46 -4.44 7.44 9.35
N PHE A 47 -5.05 6.25 9.26
CA PHE A 47 -5.02 5.43 8.04
C PHE A 47 -6.10 5.84 7.02
N GLU A 48 -7.12 6.60 7.43
CA GLU A 48 -8.00 7.34 6.50
C GLU A 48 -7.33 8.64 6.05
N MET A 49 -6.44 8.60 5.05
CA MET A 49 -6.17 9.72 4.09
C MET A 49 -4.91 9.52 3.22
N THR A 50 -4.54 8.30 2.82
CA THR A 50 -3.49 8.12 1.79
C THR A 50 -3.81 7.09 0.70
N ALA A 51 -5.10 6.72 0.59
CA ALA A 51 -5.63 6.04 -0.61
C ALA A 51 -5.67 7.00 -1.82
#